data_AF-A0A3D0YU08-F1
#
_entry.id   AF-A0A3D0YU08-F1
#
_cell.length_a   1.000
_cell.length_b   1.000
_cell.length_c   1.000
_cell.angle_alpha   90.00
_cell.angle_beta   90.00
_cell.angle_gamma   90.00
#
_symmetry.space_group_name_H-M   'P 1'
#
loop_
_entity.id
_entity.type
_entity.pdbx_description
1 polymer ?
#
loop_
_entity_poly.entity_id
_entity_poly.type
_entity_poly.pdbx_seq_one_letter_code
_entity_poly.pdbx_strand_id
1 'polypeptide(L)'
;MRILVIEDNEAHRQSAEETLRGHEVTIVESFDEAMELMDRKIDERNVQRLLSEAGVATAPKYTDRESWTAYRKVLDDANSRSVIPFPFEVVLTDMMMPMSSQTLAPEVFNHRERVPYGFVIALRAALRGARFVAMVTDTNHHQGAMSAAIDHLGDTYYRDGFKPNFTVNGARVMFVHTPFYREVLGKKTCSSCGGSGACKHCKGTGQRNDQYVQGECNACPDDVGKCSECKGSGHVDDVRQTRKDWGRVLADLTA
;
A
#
# COMPACT_ATOMS: atom_id res chain seq x y z
N MET A 1 6.08 -15.99 0.94
CA MET A 1 4.66 -15.74 1.26
C MET A 1 3.90 -15.55 -0.03
N ARG A 2 2.58 -15.76 -0.01
CA ARG A 2 1.68 -15.42 -1.14
C ARG A 2 1.14 -14.01 -0.97
N ILE A 3 1.47 -13.13 -1.90
CA ILE A 3 1.22 -11.68 -1.81
C ILE A 3 0.38 -11.24 -3.00
N LEU A 4 -0.68 -10.49 -2.72
CA LEU A 4 -1.44 -9.75 -3.73
C LEU A 4 -1.07 -8.27 -3.65
N VAL A 5 -0.59 -7.70 -4.75
CA VAL A 5 -0.33 -6.27 -4.91
C VAL A 5 -1.38 -5.67 -5.85
N ILE A 6 -1.98 -4.55 -5.46
CA ILE A 6 -3.04 -3.88 -6.25
C ILE A 6 -2.58 -2.44 -6.48
N GLU A 7 -2.14 -2.13 -7.70
CA GLU A 7 -1.42 -0.89 -8.03
C GLU A 7 -1.57 -0.52 -9.51
N ASP A 8 -2.13 0.66 -9.80
CA ASP A 8 -2.39 1.13 -11.16
C ASP A 8 -1.18 1.80 -11.80
N ASN A 9 -0.20 2.25 -11.02
CA ASN A 9 1.01 2.89 -11.52
C ASN A 9 2.10 1.86 -11.91
N GLU A 10 2.50 1.87 -13.18
CA GLU A 10 3.51 0.94 -13.72
C GLU A 10 4.84 0.99 -12.96
N ALA A 11 5.33 2.19 -12.61
CA ALA A 11 6.61 2.32 -11.89
C ALA A 11 6.53 1.74 -10.47
N HIS A 12 5.36 1.80 -9.83
CA HIS A 12 5.14 1.19 -8.53
C HIS A 12 4.96 -0.33 -8.64
N ARG A 13 4.35 -0.84 -9.72
CA ARG A 13 4.30 -2.28 -10.02
C ARG A 13 5.69 -2.88 -10.23
N GLN A 14 6.53 -2.24 -11.06
CA GLN A 14 7.92 -2.66 -11.27
C GLN A 14 8.70 -2.69 -9.94
N SER A 15 8.49 -1.69 -9.08
CA SER A 15 9.10 -1.68 -7.75
C SER A 15 8.61 -2.83 -6.87
N ALA A 16 7.35 -3.25 -6.98
CA ALA A 16 6.82 -4.40 -6.25
C ALA A 16 7.52 -5.68 -6.69
N GLU A 17 7.67 -5.91 -7.99
CA GLU A 17 8.43 -7.06 -8.53
C GLU A 17 9.87 -7.06 -8.05
N GLU A 18 10.52 -5.90 -8.03
CA GLU A 18 11.92 -5.76 -7.61
C GLU A 18 12.13 -5.99 -6.12
N THR A 19 11.28 -5.38 -5.28
CA THR A 19 11.47 -5.32 -3.81
C THR A 19 10.83 -6.49 -3.07
N LEU A 20 9.88 -7.21 -3.69
CA LEU A 20 9.24 -8.40 -3.14
C LEU A 20 9.84 -9.71 -3.70
N ARG A 21 11.03 -9.66 -4.30
CA ARG A 21 11.73 -10.87 -4.79
C ARG A 21 11.89 -11.91 -3.69
N GLY A 22 11.67 -13.16 -4.04
CA GLY A 22 11.67 -14.29 -3.10
C GLY A 22 10.29 -14.63 -2.52
N HIS A 23 9.26 -13.84 -2.85
CA HIS A 23 7.86 -14.14 -2.54
C HIS A 23 7.10 -14.57 -3.81
N GLU A 24 5.95 -15.22 -3.61
CA GLU A 24 5.00 -15.50 -4.68
C GLU A 24 4.06 -14.29 -4.79
N VAL A 25 4.25 -13.49 -5.83
CA VAL A 25 3.58 -12.19 -6.01
C VAL A 25 2.59 -12.27 -7.17
N THR A 26 1.34 -11.89 -6.92
CA THR A 26 0.34 -11.59 -7.93
C THR A 26 0.11 -10.09 -7.92
N ILE A 27 0.19 -9.44 -9.09
CA ILE A 27 -0.05 -8.00 -9.24
C ILE A 27 -1.28 -7.83 -10.13
N VAL A 28 -2.20 -6.96 -9.70
CA VAL A 28 -3.37 -6.54 -10.47
C VAL A 28 -3.42 -5.02 -10.51
N GLU A 29 -4.05 -4.47 -11.56
CA GLU A 29 -3.92 -3.06 -11.89
C GLU A 29 -5.17 -2.24 -11.53
N SER A 30 -6.26 -2.91 -11.18
CA SER A 30 -7.57 -2.26 -11.00
C SER A 30 -8.34 -2.77 -9.78
N PHE A 31 -9.29 -1.93 -9.35
CA PHE A 31 -10.26 -2.33 -8.33
C PHE A 31 -11.10 -3.54 -8.78
N ASP A 32 -11.46 -3.60 -10.06
CA ASP A 32 -12.31 -4.66 -10.61
C ASP A 32 -11.60 -6.03 -10.55
N GLU A 33 -10.35 -6.10 -11.00
CA GLU A 33 -9.50 -7.31 -10.91
C GLU A 33 -9.28 -7.73 -9.45
N ALA A 34 -9.06 -6.76 -8.55
CA ALA A 34 -8.90 -7.03 -7.13
C ALA A 34 -10.17 -7.67 -6.53
N MET A 35 -11.36 -7.17 -6.89
CA MET A 35 -12.63 -7.73 -6.42
C MET A 35 -12.85 -9.14 -6.94
N GLU A 36 -12.54 -9.42 -8.21
CA GLU A 36 -12.64 -10.77 -8.78
C GLU A 36 -11.73 -11.77 -8.05
N LEU A 37 -10.49 -11.39 -7.73
CA LEU A 37 -9.59 -12.25 -6.96
C LEU A 37 -10.04 -12.46 -5.51
N MET A 38 -10.67 -11.45 -4.92
CA MET A 38 -11.20 -11.49 -3.55
C MET A 38 -12.59 -12.10 -3.45
N ASP A 39 -13.20 -12.52 -4.55
CA ASP A 39 -14.52 -13.13 -4.52
C ASP A 39 -14.54 -14.47 -3.79
N ARG A 40 -15.69 -14.75 -3.18
CA ARG A 40 -15.87 -15.97 -2.41
C ARG A 40 -16.03 -17.16 -3.34
N LYS A 41 -14.97 -17.96 -3.43
CA LYS A 41 -14.97 -19.22 -4.18
C LYS A 41 -15.49 -20.36 -3.29
N ILE A 42 -16.35 -21.19 -3.85
CA ILE A 42 -16.95 -22.36 -3.21
C ILE A 42 -16.50 -23.60 -3.97
N ASP A 43 -16.10 -24.65 -3.25
CA ASP A 43 -15.86 -25.96 -3.83
C ASP A 43 -17.21 -26.64 -4.11
N GLU A 44 -17.71 -26.45 -5.33
CA GLU A 44 -18.99 -27.00 -5.77
C GLU A 44 -19.03 -28.53 -5.66
N ARG A 45 -17.90 -29.23 -5.86
CA ARG A 45 -17.86 -30.69 -5.74
C ARG A 45 -18.07 -31.12 -4.30
N ASN A 46 -17.45 -30.41 -3.36
CA ASN A 46 -17.65 -30.66 -1.94
C ASN A 46 -19.07 -30.30 -1.49
N VAL A 47 -19.66 -29.22 -2.01
CA VAL A 47 -21.08 -28.89 -1.77
C VAL A 47 -21.98 -30.03 -2.22
N GLN A 48 -21.81 -30.52 -3.45
CA GLN A 48 -22.63 -31.61 -3.98
C GLN A 48 -22.48 -32.91 -3.17
N ARG A 49 -21.26 -33.21 -2.69
CA ARG A 49 -21.03 -34.32 -1.77
C ARG A 49 -21.82 -34.16 -0.47
N LEU A 50 -21.76 -32.99 0.17
CA LEU A 50 -22.46 -32.70 1.42
C LEU A 50 -23.99 -32.74 1.28
N LEU A 51 -24.53 -32.21 0.17
CA LEU A 51 -25.95 -32.31 -0.15
C LEU A 51 -26.40 -33.77 -0.32
N SER A 52 -25.59 -34.58 -0.99
CA SER A 52 -25.86 -36.00 -1.18
C SER A 52 -25.83 -36.79 0.13
N GLU A 53 -24.85 -36.52 1.00
CA GLU A 53 -24.75 -37.11 2.35
C GLU A 53 -25.93 -36.73 3.25
N ALA A 54 -26.50 -35.54 3.07
CA ALA A 54 -27.69 -35.08 3.77
C ALA A 54 -29.02 -35.58 3.14
N GLY A 55 -28.96 -36.39 2.07
CA GLY A 55 -30.14 -36.94 1.40
C GLY A 55 -30.91 -35.93 0.53
N VAL A 56 -30.30 -34.79 0.17
CA VAL A 56 -30.93 -33.69 -0.59
C VAL A 56 -30.14 -33.33 -1.85
N ALA A 57 -29.63 -34.33 -2.57
CA ALA A 57 -28.74 -34.17 -3.74
C ALA A 57 -29.32 -33.30 -4.88
N THR A 58 -30.64 -33.14 -4.95
CA THR A 58 -31.31 -32.34 -5.99
C THR A 58 -32.20 -31.27 -5.37
N ALA A 59 -32.12 -30.06 -5.90
CA ALA A 59 -32.98 -28.96 -5.49
C ALA A 59 -34.47 -29.30 -5.76
N PRO A 60 -35.37 -29.13 -4.78
CA PRO A 60 -36.80 -29.31 -5.00
C PRO A 60 -37.36 -28.17 -5.86
N LYS A 61 -38.61 -28.32 -6.34
CA LYS A 61 -39.28 -27.23 -7.04
C LYS A 61 -39.47 -26.06 -6.09
N TYR A 62 -39.16 -24.84 -6.53
CA TYR A 62 -39.34 -23.62 -5.73
C TYR A 62 -40.78 -23.39 -5.22
N THR A 63 -41.77 -23.93 -5.94
CA THR A 63 -43.19 -23.88 -5.54
C THR A 63 -43.49 -24.70 -4.28
N ASP A 64 -42.68 -25.72 -3.98
CA ASP A 64 -42.72 -26.44 -2.72
C ASP A 64 -41.86 -25.70 -1.69
N ARG A 65 -42.51 -24.73 -1.03
CA ARG A 65 -41.85 -23.79 -0.11
C ARG A 65 -41.20 -24.49 1.08
N GLU A 66 -41.79 -25.57 1.59
CA GLU A 66 -41.29 -26.28 2.76
C GLU A 66 -40.01 -27.03 2.41
N SER A 67 -40.06 -27.87 1.38
CA SER A 67 -38.89 -28.59 0.88
C SER A 67 -37.78 -27.64 0.43
N TRP A 68 -38.13 -26.53 -0.24
CA TRP A 68 -37.16 -25.52 -0.66
C TRP A 68 -36.46 -24.85 0.53
N THR A 69 -37.20 -24.53 1.59
CA THR A 69 -36.63 -23.94 2.80
C THR A 69 -35.67 -24.89 3.49
N ALA A 70 -36.04 -26.17 3.60
CA ALA A 70 -35.19 -27.21 4.16
C ALA A 70 -33.92 -27.41 3.33
N TYR A 71 -34.06 -27.55 2.00
CA TYR A 71 -32.93 -27.66 1.07
C TYR A 71 -31.97 -26.46 1.20
N ARG A 72 -32.50 -25.22 1.22
CA ARG A 72 -31.66 -24.02 1.30
C ARG A 72 -30.83 -23.99 2.58
N LYS A 73 -31.38 -24.44 3.71
CA LYS A 73 -30.63 -24.51 4.97
C LYS A 73 -29.44 -25.47 4.86
N VAL A 74 -29.61 -26.64 4.24
CA VAL A 74 -28.52 -27.60 4.03
C VAL A 74 -27.52 -27.06 3.01
N LEU A 75 -27.98 -26.43 1.94
CA LEU A 75 -27.13 -25.77 0.96
C LEU A 75 -26.28 -24.65 1.58
N ASP A 76 -26.87 -23.82 2.43
CA ASP A 76 -26.15 -22.75 3.13
C ASP A 76 -25.07 -23.31 4.07
N ASP A 77 -25.37 -24.38 4.83
CA ASP A 77 -24.36 -25.10 5.63
C ASP A 77 -23.25 -25.67 4.76
N ALA A 78 -23.61 -26.39 3.68
CA ALA A 78 -22.67 -27.00 2.75
C ALA A 78 -21.76 -25.96 2.10
N ASN A 79 -22.31 -24.82 1.66
CA ASN A 79 -21.55 -23.69 1.13
C ASN A 79 -20.57 -23.15 2.17
N SER A 80 -21.02 -22.94 3.42
CA SER A 80 -20.17 -22.41 4.48
C SER A 80 -18.96 -23.32 4.80
N ARG A 81 -19.16 -24.64 4.67
CA ARG A 81 -18.13 -25.67 4.89
C ARG A 81 -17.28 -25.98 3.67
N SER A 82 -17.61 -25.39 2.52
CA SER A 82 -16.93 -25.59 1.24
C SER A 82 -16.30 -24.31 0.72
N VAL A 83 -16.15 -23.29 1.58
CA VAL A 83 -15.45 -22.07 1.21
C VAL A 83 -13.99 -22.40 0.91
N ILE A 84 -13.55 -22.09 -0.30
CA ILE A 84 -12.13 -22.18 -0.67
C ILE A 84 -11.41 -21.04 0.05
N PRO A 85 -10.37 -21.34 0.86
CA PRO A 85 -9.62 -20.30 1.57
C PRO A 85 -9.04 -19.27 0.62
N PHE A 86 -9.03 -18.01 1.06
CA PHE A 86 -8.37 -16.95 0.31
C PHE A 86 -6.87 -17.27 0.17
N PRO A 87 -6.32 -17.27 -1.05
CA PRO A 87 -4.98 -17.83 -1.28
C PRO A 87 -3.86 -16.90 -0.83
N PHE A 88 -4.12 -15.62 -0.57
CA PHE A 88 -3.10 -14.64 -0.22
C PHE A 88 -3.02 -14.44 1.28
N GLU A 89 -1.79 -14.46 1.79
CA GLU A 89 -1.50 -14.15 3.20
C GLU A 89 -1.34 -12.66 3.43
N VAL A 90 -0.86 -11.94 2.40
CA VAL A 90 -0.57 -10.51 2.41
C VAL A 90 -1.32 -9.83 1.27
N VAL A 91 -1.95 -8.69 1.57
CA VAL A 91 -2.49 -7.79 0.54
C VAL A 91 -1.88 -6.41 0.71
N LEU A 92 -1.25 -5.90 -0.34
CA LEU A 92 -0.66 -4.57 -0.42
C LEU A 92 -1.42 -3.80 -1.51
N THR A 93 -2.00 -2.65 -1.18
CA THR A 93 -2.82 -1.89 -2.13
C THR A 93 -2.41 -0.43 -2.15
N ASP A 94 -2.45 0.18 -3.34
CA ASP A 94 -2.50 1.63 -3.42
C ASP A 94 -3.79 2.15 -2.77
N MET A 95 -3.78 3.41 -2.34
CA MET A 95 -4.97 4.09 -1.85
C MET A 95 -5.91 4.51 -2.98
N MET A 96 -5.39 5.12 -4.05
CA MET A 96 -6.16 5.88 -5.03
C MET A 96 -6.18 5.17 -6.39
N MET A 97 -7.28 4.57 -6.82
CA MET A 97 -7.34 3.87 -8.11
C MET A 97 -8.31 4.54 -9.09
N PRO A 98 -8.21 4.28 -10.40
CA PRO A 98 -9.25 4.67 -11.36
C PRO A 98 -10.64 4.13 -10.94
N MET A 99 -11.70 4.86 -11.30
CA MET A 99 -13.08 4.43 -11.09
C MET A 99 -13.35 3.04 -11.69
N SER A 100 -14.15 2.22 -10.97
CA SER A 100 -14.63 0.93 -11.47
C SER A 100 -15.46 1.11 -12.72
N SER A 101 -15.11 0.38 -13.77
CA SER A 101 -15.86 0.38 -15.04
C SER A 101 -17.04 -0.59 -15.02
N GLN A 102 -17.08 -1.51 -14.06
CA GLN A 102 -18.05 -2.60 -14.00
C GLN A 102 -19.22 -2.34 -13.04
N THR A 103 -18.99 -1.54 -11.99
CA THR A 103 -19.96 -1.39 -10.89
C THR A 103 -20.81 -0.12 -11.00
N LEU A 104 -20.30 0.91 -11.67
CA LEU A 104 -20.92 2.24 -11.71
C LEU A 104 -21.92 2.37 -12.87
N ALA A 105 -22.98 3.13 -12.65
CA ALA A 105 -23.87 3.54 -13.72
C ALA A 105 -23.12 4.45 -14.72
N PRO A 106 -23.45 4.42 -16.02
CA PRO A 106 -22.75 5.21 -17.04
C PRO A 106 -22.66 6.71 -16.75
N GLU A 107 -23.65 7.27 -16.03
CA GLU A 107 -23.74 8.70 -15.70
C GLU A 107 -22.83 9.11 -14.54
N VAL A 108 -22.38 8.15 -13.73
CA VAL A 108 -21.48 8.36 -12.59
C VAL A 108 -20.02 8.07 -12.97
N PHE A 109 -19.81 7.16 -13.91
CA PHE A 109 -18.48 6.72 -14.29
C PHE A 109 -17.65 7.86 -14.94
N ASN A 110 -16.46 8.08 -14.38
CA ASN A 110 -15.49 9.03 -14.91
C ASN A 110 -14.09 8.38 -14.93
N HIS A 111 -13.64 7.98 -16.12
CA HIS A 111 -12.33 7.34 -16.32
C HIS A 111 -11.11 8.20 -15.92
N ARG A 112 -11.30 9.50 -15.67
CA ARG A 112 -10.22 10.42 -15.25
C ARG A 112 -10.16 10.60 -13.73
N GLU A 113 -11.19 10.16 -13.02
CA GLU A 113 -11.29 10.35 -11.59
C GLU A 113 -10.61 9.19 -10.84
N ARG A 114 -9.88 9.55 -9.79
CA ARG A 114 -9.27 8.57 -8.87
C ARG A 114 -10.09 8.55 -7.59
N VAL A 115 -10.38 7.33 -7.12
CA VAL A 115 -11.20 7.05 -5.93
C VAL A 115 -10.34 6.32 -4.90
N PRO A 116 -10.50 6.56 -3.59
CA PRO A 116 -9.73 5.89 -2.54
C PRO A 116 -10.15 4.42 -2.32
N TYR A 117 -10.22 3.63 -3.40
CA TYR A 117 -10.66 2.23 -3.35
C TYR A 117 -9.75 1.33 -2.51
N GLY A 118 -8.48 1.70 -2.32
CA GLY A 118 -7.55 0.98 -1.45
C GLY A 118 -8.10 0.75 -0.04
N PHE A 119 -8.91 1.69 0.46
CA PHE A 119 -9.54 1.56 1.76
C PHE A 119 -10.53 0.38 1.82
N VAL A 120 -11.41 0.28 0.81
CA VAL A 120 -12.40 -0.80 0.71
C VAL A 120 -11.72 -2.14 0.42
N ILE A 121 -10.70 -2.12 -0.45
CA ILE A 121 -9.86 -3.29 -0.75
C ILE A 121 -9.22 -3.84 0.53
N ALA A 122 -8.64 -2.98 1.37
CA ALA A 122 -7.98 -3.42 2.60
C ALA A 122 -8.96 -4.10 3.57
N LEU A 123 -10.15 -3.52 3.76
CA LEU A 123 -11.20 -4.12 4.59
C LEU A 123 -11.67 -5.45 4.01
N ARG A 124 -11.85 -5.53 2.68
CA ARG A 124 -12.23 -6.77 2.01
C ARG A 124 -11.18 -7.86 2.19
N ALA A 125 -9.90 -7.55 2.01
CA ALA A 125 -8.80 -8.48 2.21
C ALA A 125 -8.81 -9.10 3.63
N ALA A 126 -8.98 -8.27 4.65
CA ALA A 126 -9.11 -8.72 6.04
C ALA A 126 -10.34 -9.64 6.24
N LEU A 127 -11.49 -9.31 5.65
CA LEU A 127 -12.69 -10.15 5.68
C LEU A 127 -12.50 -11.49 4.97
N ARG A 128 -11.64 -11.54 3.94
CA ARG A 128 -11.32 -12.77 3.21
C ARG A 128 -10.27 -13.63 3.94
N GLY A 129 -9.66 -13.13 5.00
CA GLY A 129 -8.73 -13.87 5.84
C GLY A 129 -7.26 -13.62 5.53
N ALA A 130 -6.93 -12.54 4.80
CA ALA A 130 -5.56 -12.07 4.72
C ALA A 130 -5.02 -11.79 6.14
N ARG A 131 -3.80 -12.23 6.44
CA ARG A 131 -3.19 -12.06 7.77
C ARG A 131 -2.55 -10.69 7.92
N PHE A 132 -2.11 -10.13 6.81
CA PHE A 132 -1.37 -8.87 6.75
C PHE A 132 -1.95 -8.00 5.63
N VAL A 133 -2.30 -6.76 5.93
CA VAL A 133 -2.88 -5.83 4.95
C VAL A 133 -2.21 -4.47 5.06
N ALA A 134 -1.76 -3.91 3.94
CA ALA A 134 -1.29 -2.53 3.89
C ALA A 134 -2.01 -1.74 2.80
N MET A 135 -2.47 -0.54 3.14
CA MET A 135 -2.83 0.49 2.17
C MET A 135 -1.74 1.55 2.17
N VAL A 136 -1.16 1.81 1.01
CA VAL A 136 0.02 2.66 0.86
C VAL A 136 -0.32 3.79 -0.10
N THR A 137 -0.05 5.03 0.30
CA THR A 137 -0.31 6.22 -0.53
C THR A 137 0.97 7.00 -0.81
N ASP A 138 1.22 7.36 -2.06
CA ASP A 138 2.26 8.32 -2.45
C ASP A 138 1.75 9.78 -2.44
N THR A 139 0.46 9.99 -2.15
CA THR A 139 -0.14 11.31 -2.06
C THR A 139 0.25 11.97 -0.74
N ASN A 140 0.81 13.18 -0.82
CA ASN A 140 1.09 13.98 0.37
C ASN A 140 -0.21 14.32 1.11
N HIS A 141 -0.22 14.33 2.46
CA HIS A 141 -1.45 14.63 3.20
C HIS A 141 -2.02 16.02 2.89
N HIS A 142 -1.20 17.00 2.50
CA HIS A 142 -1.66 18.34 2.12
C HIS A 142 -2.27 18.37 0.72
N GLN A 143 -2.16 17.27 -0.03
CA GLN A 143 -2.57 17.17 -1.43
C GLN A 143 -3.80 16.26 -1.64
N GLY A 144 -4.32 15.61 -0.60
CA GLY A 144 -5.48 14.73 -0.75
C GLY A 144 -6.29 14.59 0.54
N ALA A 145 -7.60 14.79 0.45
CA ALA A 145 -8.50 14.71 1.61
C ALA A 145 -8.46 13.35 2.30
N MET A 146 -8.48 12.25 1.54
CA MET A 146 -8.33 10.91 2.12
C MET A 146 -6.92 10.70 2.71
N SER A 147 -5.90 11.24 2.05
CA SER A 147 -4.51 11.16 2.53
C SER A 147 -4.32 11.90 3.87
N ALA A 148 -4.98 13.04 4.07
CA ALA A 148 -5.03 13.71 5.37
C ALA A 148 -5.87 12.95 6.39
N ALA A 149 -6.97 12.33 5.95
CA ALA A 149 -7.88 11.65 6.86
C ALA A 149 -7.22 10.43 7.53
N ILE A 150 -6.31 9.73 6.85
CA ILE A 150 -5.63 8.57 7.44
C ILE A 150 -4.76 8.93 8.64
N ASP A 151 -4.29 10.17 8.78
CA ASP A 151 -3.50 10.64 9.94
C ASP A 151 -4.27 10.50 11.27
N HIS A 152 -5.60 10.44 11.20
CA HIS A 152 -6.44 10.20 12.37
C HIS A 152 -6.50 8.74 12.81
N LEU A 153 -5.95 7.80 12.03
CA LEU A 153 -5.92 6.37 12.34
C LEU A 153 -4.65 5.96 13.09
N GLY A 154 -3.68 6.86 13.23
CA GLY A 154 -2.43 6.61 13.95
C GLY A 154 -1.25 7.32 13.30
N ASP A 155 -0.05 6.87 13.61
CA ASP A 155 1.14 7.31 12.89
C ASP A 155 1.04 6.84 11.43
N THR A 156 1.09 7.75 10.47
CA THR A 156 0.95 7.47 9.03
C THR A 156 2.19 7.81 8.26
N TYR A 157 3.10 8.59 8.86
CA TYR A 157 4.37 8.94 8.26
C TYR A 157 5.36 7.81 8.48
N TYR A 158 5.80 7.22 7.37
CA TYR A 158 6.74 6.12 7.43
C TYR A 158 8.05 6.56 8.11
N ARG A 159 8.46 5.79 9.11
CA ARG A 159 9.75 5.95 9.83
C ARG A 159 10.41 4.59 10.02
N ASP A 160 11.69 4.58 10.37
CA ASP A 160 12.40 3.31 10.63
C ASP A 160 11.79 2.60 11.85
N GLY A 161 11.51 1.29 11.71
CA GLY A 161 10.89 0.49 12.76
C GLY A 161 9.38 0.75 12.93
N PHE A 162 8.71 1.10 11.83
CA PHE A 162 7.26 1.33 11.84
C PHE A 162 6.52 0.04 12.23
N LYS A 163 5.43 0.15 13.00
CA LYS A 163 4.63 -1.01 13.44
C LYS A 163 3.21 -0.90 12.92
N PRO A 164 2.53 -2.01 12.59
CA PRO A 164 1.15 -1.97 12.13
C PRO A 164 0.23 -1.21 13.09
N ASN A 165 -0.62 -0.37 12.51
CA ASN A 165 -1.36 0.65 13.23
C ASN A 165 -2.53 0.05 14.04
N PHE A 166 -3.13 -1.03 13.54
CA PHE A 166 -4.31 -1.64 14.15
C PHE A 166 -4.57 -3.05 13.60
N THR A 167 -5.65 -3.67 14.09
CA THR A 167 -6.12 -4.98 13.62
C THR A 167 -7.54 -4.89 13.08
N VAL A 168 -7.82 -5.57 11.97
CA VAL A 168 -9.17 -5.72 11.42
C VAL A 168 -9.42 -7.20 11.16
N ASN A 169 -10.47 -7.76 11.74
CA ASN A 169 -10.82 -9.18 11.57
C ASN A 169 -9.63 -10.15 11.81
N GLY A 170 -8.79 -9.85 12.80
CA GLY A 170 -7.58 -10.60 13.13
C GLY A 170 -6.36 -10.34 12.21
N ALA A 171 -6.53 -9.61 11.10
CA ALA A 171 -5.44 -9.17 10.26
C ALA A 171 -4.66 -8.03 10.91
N ARG A 172 -3.34 -8.03 10.78
CA ARG A 172 -2.48 -6.87 11.10
C ARG A 172 -2.56 -5.88 9.94
N VAL A 173 -2.90 -4.63 10.23
CA VAL A 173 -3.16 -3.62 9.20
C VAL A 173 -2.29 -2.38 9.39
N MET A 174 -1.76 -1.84 8.28
CA MET A 174 -1.09 -0.53 8.26
C MET A 174 -1.63 0.34 7.13
N PHE A 175 -2.01 1.58 7.43
CA PHE A 175 -2.35 2.60 6.43
C PHE A 175 -1.32 3.71 6.54
N VAL A 176 -0.54 3.90 5.48
CA VAL A 176 0.69 4.71 5.57
C VAL A 176 0.96 5.51 4.31
N HIS A 177 1.62 6.65 4.49
CA HIS A 177 2.36 7.29 3.42
C HIS A 177 3.53 6.41 3.00
N THR A 178 3.78 6.35 1.70
CA THR A 178 4.74 5.39 1.16
C THR A 178 6.16 5.68 1.65
N PRO A 179 6.91 4.64 2.05
CA PRO A 179 8.35 4.72 1.97
C PRO A 179 8.72 4.75 0.48
N PHE A 180 9.61 5.65 0.09
CA PHE A 180 10.11 5.69 -1.28
C PHE A 180 11.45 4.98 -1.37
N TYR A 181 11.56 4.15 -2.39
CA TYR A 181 12.82 3.57 -2.82
C TYR A 181 13.76 4.72 -3.21
N ARG A 182 14.91 4.81 -2.52
CA ARG A 182 15.95 5.79 -2.83
C ARG A 182 16.86 5.22 -3.91
N GLU A 183 16.69 5.69 -5.13
CA GLU A 183 17.59 5.36 -6.22
C GLU A 183 18.64 6.46 -6.38
N VAL A 184 19.92 6.12 -6.19
CA VAL A 184 21.04 7.02 -6.45
C VAL A 184 21.43 6.89 -7.91
N LEU A 185 21.08 7.89 -8.73
CA LEU A 185 21.36 7.91 -10.17
C LEU A 185 22.79 8.38 -10.51
N GLY A 186 23.51 8.88 -9.52
CA GLY A 186 24.84 9.45 -9.67
C GLY A 186 25.05 10.58 -8.68
N LYS A 187 25.91 11.54 -9.06
CA LYS A 187 26.15 12.74 -8.28
C LYS A 187 25.75 13.97 -9.08
N LYS A 188 25.08 14.92 -8.44
CA LYS A 188 24.82 16.25 -9.00
C LYS A 188 25.53 17.32 -8.20
N THR A 189 25.77 18.45 -8.85
CA THR A 189 26.29 19.64 -8.20
C THR A 189 25.38 20.07 -7.06
N CYS A 190 25.94 20.29 -5.87
CA CYS A 190 25.18 20.74 -4.72
C CYS A 190 24.64 22.15 -4.95
N SER A 191 23.32 22.28 -5.07
CA SER A 191 22.66 23.56 -5.33
C SER A 191 22.86 24.57 -4.20
N SER A 192 22.96 24.10 -2.95
CA SER A 192 23.18 24.98 -1.79
C SER A 192 24.52 25.70 -1.80
N CYS A 193 25.56 25.15 -2.43
CA CYS A 193 26.89 25.76 -2.50
C CYS A 193 27.37 26.03 -3.93
N GLY A 194 26.53 25.78 -4.95
CA GLY A 194 26.89 25.92 -6.36
C GLY A 194 28.09 25.06 -6.77
N GLY A 195 28.33 23.93 -6.09
CA GLY A 195 29.48 23.07 -6.37
C GLY A 195 30.75 23.39 -5.60
N SER A 196 30.81 24.51 -4.88
CA SER A 196 32.03 24.93 -4.18
C SER A 196 32.41 24.07 -2.98
N GLY A 197 31.45 23.35 -2.40
CA GLY A 197 31.61 22.65 -1.12
C GLY A 197 31.64 23.57 0.10
N ALA A 198 31.74 24.88 -0.07
CA ALA A 198 31.82 25.84 1.02
C ALA A 198 30.43 26.21 1.57
N CYS A 199 30.35 26.53 2.86
CA CYS A 199 29.16 27.09 3.48
C CYS A 199 28.84 28.45 2.84
N LYS A 200 27.62 28.63 2.33
CA LYS A 200 27.19 29.88 1.68
C LYS A 200 27.19 31.09 2.62
N HIS A 201 27.12 30.87 3.94
CA HIS A 201 27.02 31.94 4.94
C HIS A 201 28.38 32.48 5.37
N CYS A 202 29.34 31.61 5.66
CA CYS A 202 30.71 32.03 6.01
C CYS A 202 31.69 31.94 4.84
N LYS A 203 31.25 31.49 3.66
CA LYS A 203 32.08 31.32 2.46
C LYS A 203 33.35 30.47 2.71
N GLY A 204 33.25 29.47 3.58
CA GLY A 204 34.39 28.59 3.89
C GLY A 204 35.17 28.94 5.15
N THR A 205 34.97 30.14 5.73
CA THR A 205 35.84 30.62 6.82
C THR A 205 35.50 30.05 8.19
N GLY A 206 34.30 29.50 8.37
CA GLY A 206 33.79 29.12 9.68
C GLY A 206 33.33 30.31 10.55
N GLN A 207 33.50 31.55 10.08
CA GLN A 207 33.09 32.75 10.79
C GLN A 207 32.15 33.61 9.94
N ARG A 208 31.09 34.12 10.55
CA ARG A 208 30.23 35.13 9.95
C ARG A 208 30.64 36.50 10.46
N ASN A 209 30.75 37.42 9.52
CA ASN A 209 30.90 38.84 9.80
C ASN A 209 29.90 39.58 8.93
N ASP A 210 28.63 39.48 9.32
CA ASP A 210 27.52 40.19 8.68
C ASP A 210 26.72 40.98 9.72
N GLN A 211 25.75 41.75 9.25
CA GLN A 211 24.96 42.65 10.10
C GLN A 211 24.08 41.93 11.13
N TYR A 212 23.96 40.60 11.06
CA TYR A 212 23.10 39.80 11.95
C TYR A 212 23.90 38.93 12.92
N VAL A 213 25.08 38.46 12.51
CA VAL A 213 25.93 37.55 13.30
C VAL A 213 27.40 37.93 13.14
N GLN A 214 28.06 38.18 14.27
CA GLN A 214 29.52 38.29 14.38
C GLN A 214 30.05 37.13 15.22
N GLY A 215 30.94 36.32 14.64
CA GLY A 215 31.56 35.18 15.33
C GLY A 215 31.39 33.85 14.60
N GLU A 216 31.34 32.75 15.34
CA GLU A 216 31.24 31.41 14.77
C GLU A 216 29.99 31.22 13.90
N CYS A 217 30.18 30.56 12.76
CA CYS A 217 29.11 30.33 11.81
C CYS A 217 28.16 29.23 12.31
N ASN A 218 27.00 29.65 12.81
CA ASN A 218 25.92 28.76 13.25
C ASN A 218 25.30 27.89 12.14
N ALA A 219 25.62 28.14 10.86
CA ALA A 219 25.10 27.36 9.74
C ALA A 219 25.96 26.13 9.37
N CYS A 220 27.14 25.99 9.98
CA CYS A 220 28.03 24.84 9.78
C CYS A 220 28.64 24.36 11.10
N PRO A 221 27.82 23.96 12.09
CA PRO A 221 28.29 23.62 13.43
C PRO A 221 29.16 22.35 13.46
N ASP A 222 28.79 21.33 12.68
CA ASP A 222 29.48 20.04 12.69
C ASP A 222 30.68 20.00 11.72
N ASP A 223 30.68 20.89 10.73
CA ASP A 223 31.59 20.87 9.60
C ASP A 223 32.03 22.30 9.26
N VAL A 224 32.87 22.88 10.13
CA VAL A 224 33.27 24.30 10.08
C VAL A 224 33.71 24.69 8.66
N GLY A 225 33.06 25.71 8.10
CA GLY A 225 33.33 26.24 6.77
C GLY A 225 32.71 25.44 5.62
N LYS A 226 32.27 24.20 5.82
CA LYS A 226 31.71 23.36 4.76
C LYS A 226 30.20 23.53 4.61
N CYS A 227 29.72 23.27 3.40
CA CYS A 227 28.30 23.20 3.11
C CYS A 227 27.66 22.06 3.92
N SER A 228 26.57 22.36 4.64
CA SER A 228 25.85 21.40 5.48
C SER A 228 25.21 20.26 4.69
N GLU A 229 24.88 20.49 3.41
CA GLU A 229 24.22 19.53 2.55
C GLU A 229 25.21 18.53 1.92
N CYS A 230 26.26 19.01 1.25
CA CYS A 230 27.25 18.14 0.59
C CYS A 230 28.49 17.81 1.44
N LYS A 231 28.54 18.31 2.67
CA LYS A 231 29.63 18.06 3.63
C LYS A 231 31.03 18.38 3.07
N GLY A 232 31.12 19.41 2.24
CA GLY A 232 32.38 19.88 1.64
C GLY A 232 32.73 19.31 0.27
N SER A 233 32.00 18.30 -0.21
CA SER A 233 32.35 17.62 -1.47
C SER A 233 31.96 18.38 -2.75
N GLY A 234 31.13 19.41 -2.62
CA GLY A 234 30.56 20.14 -3.76
C GLY A 234 29.46 19.37 -4.51
N HIS A 235 29.23 18.11 -4.18
CA HIS A 235 28.30 17.24 -4.89
C HIS A 235 27.39 16.52 -3.89
N VAL A 236 26.14 16.28 -4.28
CA VAL A 236 25.22 15.43 -3.52
C VAL A 236 24.80 14.28 -4.41
N ASP A 237 24.40 13.18 -3.80
CA ASP A 237 23.79 12.09 -4.53
C ASP A 237 22.54 12.60 -5.25
N ASP A 238 22.42 12.29 -6.53
CA ASP A 238 21.21 12.56 -7.28
C ASP A 238 20.20 11.45 -6.99
N VAL A 239 19.44 11.65 -5.93
CA VAL A 239 18.46 10.67 -5.45
C VAL A 239 17.10 10.91 -6.12
N ARG A 240 16.54 9.88 -6.75
CA ARG A 240 15.11 9.84 -7.09
C ARG A 240 14.35 9.01 -6.06
N GLN A 241 13.26 9.58 -5.57
CA GLN A 241 12.31 8.96 -4.64
C GLN A 241 10.93 8.96 -5.29
N THR A 242 10.74 8.15 -6.32
CA THR A 242 9.51 8.17 -7.13
C THR A 242 8.74 6.85 -7.10
N ARG A 243 9.37 5.77 -6.60
CA ARG A 243 8.78 4.43 -6.55
C ARG A 243 8.54 3.99 -5.11
N LYS A 244 7.39 3.38 -4.84
CA LYS A 244 7.05 2.83 -3.52
C LYS A 244 7.98 1.68 -3.17
N ASP A 245 8.45 1.62 -1.92
CA ASP A 245 9.26 0.52 -1.41
C ASP A 245 8.36 -0.54 -0.74
N TRP A 246 7.79 -1.42 -1.55
CA TRP A 246 6.87 -2.45 -1.08
C TRP A 246 7.56 -3.50 -0.19
N GLY A 247 8.82 -3.80 -0.46
CA GLY A 247 9.63 -4.70 0.36
C GLY A 247 9.76 -4.18 1.79
N ARG A 248 10.03 -2.88 1.94
CA ARG A 248 10.05 -2.24 3.25
C ARG A 248 8.68 -2.26 3.93
N VAL A 249 7.61 -1.95 3.20
CA VAL A 249 6.22 -2.08 3.71
C VAL A 249 5.96 -3.49 4.24
N LEU A 250 6.31 -4.53 3.48
CA LEU A 250 6.14 -5.92 3.89
C LEU A 250 6.94 -6.26 5.15
N ALA A 251 8.21 -5.86 5.20
CA ALA A 251 9.09 -6.15 6.33
C ALA A 251 8.51 -5.61 7.65
N ASP A 252 8.12 -4.34 7.67
CA ASP A 252 7.56 -3.70 8.87
C ASP A 252 6.14 -4.21 9.19
N LEU A 253 5.35 -4.54 8.17
CA LEU A 253 4.02 -5.12 8.36
C LEU A 253 4.09 -6.48 9.08
N THR A 254 5.14 -7.27 8.82
CA THR A 254 5.26 -8.67 9.25
C THR A 254 6.21 -8.90 10.43
N ALA A 255 7.03 -7.92 10.80
CA ALA A 255 7.92 -7.94 11.97
C ALA A 255 7.19 -8.21 13.29
#